data_AF-M3AV92-F1
#
_entry.id   AF-M3AV92-F1
#
_cell.length_a   1.000
_cell.length_b   1.000
_cell.length_c   1.000
_cell.angle_alpha   90.00
_cell.angle_beta   90.00
_cell.angle_gamma   90.00
#
_symmetry.space_group_name_H-M   'P 1'
#
loop_
_entity.id
_entity.type
_entity.pdbx_description
1 polymer ?
#
loop_
_entity_poly.entity_id
_entity_poly.type
_entity_poly.pdbx_seq_one_letter_code
_entity_poly.pdbx_strand_id
1 'polypeptide(L)'
;MHASEQMVGYHTHQLNSKKRSPKRYSTESVVVTSTCSCMRNLPEIEEEESDVRVEEILQEDPLIELLETFSGKEGVVDITKATWYAVAVCEVPDSACALAASSAGHEVVRLYRFATIGHPLETQKAIQRRIKEAIVKTSMLYGASKALQALYPLFKDLKEEEIDHYGPRWDTVKDDFDGALLRPKERQRAGAEFFGTLWGPDAARQNLEFTFNYCPDLYVQNIITLEWFVSEDGIFRPHETCMCTTAAIICSNSPVQAMWNTRGIVRQGGTLYQAKFTQQLALGIAGLYGAMTGKILPVEEIDFDDNRRFRSCWLHVPQHSTLNIDPFYLTRTFQCHTVVLSNHTTLKSVISESDTIHENHGNCKSVKKINFRKATL
;
A
#
# COMPACT_ATOMS: atom_id res chain seq x y z
N MET A 1 -18.39 27.12 -38.59
CA MET A 1 -17.90 27.43 -37.22
C MET A 1 -16.86 26.40 -36.87
N HIS A 2 -15.64 26.80 -36.49
CA HIS A 2 -14.63 25.89 -35.97
C HIS A 2 -14.47 26.14 -34.47
N ALA A 3 -14.55 25.08 -33.67
CA ALA A 3 -14.16 25.11 -32.27
C ALA A 3 -12.65 24.88 -32.19
N SER A 4 -11.94 25.66 -31.38
CA SER A 4 -10.51 25.53 -31.14
C SER A 4 -10.26 24.83 -29.80
N GLU A 5 -9.71 23.62 -29.83
CA GLU A 5 -9.28 22.92 -28.62
C GLU A 5 -8.02 23.58 -28.04
N GLN A 6 -8.13 24.16 -26.84
CA GLN A 6 -6.96 24.61 -26.08
C GLN A 6 -6.43 23.46 -25.21
N MET A 7 -5.44 22.73 -25.71
CA MET A 7 -4.64 21.86 -24.84
C MET A 7 -3.82 22.69 -23.85
N VAL A 8 -4.04 22.48 -22.55
CA VAL A 8 -3.21 23.07 -21.50
C VAL A 8 -1.88 22.33 -21.43
N GLY A 9 -0.87 22.85 -22.12
CA GLY A 9 0.49 22.30 -22.12
C GLY A 9 1.26 22.68 -20.86
N TYR A 10 1.67 21.69 -20.07
CA TYR A 10 2.55 21.89 -18.92
C TYR A 10 3.98 22.22 -19.37
N HIS A 11 4.47 23.43 -19.07
CA HIS A 11 5.84 23.83 -19.35
C HIS A 11 6.84 23.14 -18.40
N THR A 12 7.51 22.09 -18.87
CA THR A 12 8.71 21.56 -18.23
C THR A 12 9.93 22.40 -18.60
N HIS A 13 10.61 22.99 -17.60
CA HIS A 13 11.86 23.70 -17.82
C HIS A 13 12.96 22.73 -18.28
N GLN A 14 13.46 22.90 -19.51
CA GLN A 14 14.60 22.13 -20.01
C GLN A 14 15.89 22.57 -19.31
N LEU A 15 16.37 21.76 -18.35
CA LEU A 15 17.71 21.90 -17.80
C LEU A 15 18.74 21.32 -18.77
N ASN A 16 19.67 22.17 -19.21
CA ASN A 16 20.61 21.87 -20.28
C ASN A 16 21.79 21.00 -19.79
N SER A 17 21.58 19.68 -19.72
CA SER A 17 22.51 18.72 -19.11
C SER A 17 23.65 18.32 -20.05
N LYS A 18 24.87 18.78 -19.74
CA LYS A 18 26.09 18.31 -20.42
C LYS A 18 26.31 16.82 -20.13
N LYS A 19 26.23 15.98 -21.17
CA LYS A 19 26.53 14.54 -21.08
C LYS A 19 27.90 14.31 -20.43
N ARG A 20 27.93 13.65 -19.27
CA ARG A 20 29.11 12.93 -18.76
C ARG A 20 28.96 11.46 -19.16
N SER A 21 30.01 10.88 -19.72
CA SER A 21 30.07 9.44 -20.00
C SER A 21 30.10 8.65 -18.68
N PRO A 22 29.40 7.52 -18.59
CA PRO A 22 29.42 6.68 -17.40
C PRO A 22 30.82 6.04 -17.24
N LYS A 23 31.38 6.09 -16.02
CA LYS A 23 32.52 5.23 -15.67
C LYS A 23 32.01 3.80 -15.53
N ARG A 24 32.67 2.85 -16.21
CA ARG A 24 32.50 1.43 -15.90
C ARG A 24 33.01 1.17 -14.48
N TYR A 25 32.18 0.55 -13.64
CA TYR A 25 32.67 -0.09 -12.41
C TYR A 25 33.16 -1.50 -12.76
N SER A 26 34.25 -1.94 -12.13
CA SER A 26 34.73 -3.31 -12.25
C SER A 26 33.98 -4.18 -11.25
N THR A 27 33.31 -5.24 -11.71
CA THR A 27 32.70 -6.25 -10.85
C THR A 27 33.75 -7.30 -10.48
N GLU A 28 34.56 -7.02 -9.46
CA GLU A 28 35.41 -8.04 -8.85
C GLU A 28 34.53 -9.01 -8.04
N SER A 29 34.55 -10.29 -8.40
CA SER A 29 33.69 -11.32 -7.79
C SER A 29 34.27 -11.78 -6.45
N VAL A 30 33.75 -11.23 -5.35
CA VAL A 30 34.07 -11.67 -4.00
C VAL A 30 33.46 -13.05 -3.73
N VAL A 31 34.31 -14.09 -3.77
CA VAL A 31 33.91 -15.47 -3.44
C VAL A 31 33.85 -15.64 -1.92
N VAL A 32 32.65 -15.68 -1.36
CA VAL A 32 32.43 -15.89 0.09
C VAL A 32 32.27 -17.39 0.39
N THR A 33 33.36 -18.08 0.76
CA THR A 33 33.30 -19.46 1.24
C THR A 33 32.88 -19.51 2.71
N SER A 34 31.58 -19.72 2.96
CA SER A 34 31.04 -19.93 4.31
C SER A 34 31.19 -21.38 4.77
N THR A 35 32.07 -21.63 5.74
CA THR A 35 32.29 -22.95 6.36
C THR A 35 31.92 -22.95 7.85
N CYS A 36 30.65 -22.67 8.16
CA CYS A 36 30.15 -22.77 9.55
C CYS A 36 29.93 -24.23 9.95
N SER A 37 30.81 -24.78 10.80
CA SER A 37 30.71 -26.13 11.39
C SER A 37 29.68 -26.25 12.52
N CYS A 38 28.62 -25.44 12.44
CA CYS A 38 27.69 -25.15 13.53
C CYS A 38 26.39 -25.99 13.51
N MET A 39 26.09 -26.69 12.42
CA MET A 39 24.94 -27.59 12.30
C MET A 39 25.22 -28.93 13.00
N ARG A 40 24.87 -29.04 14.29
CA ARG A 40 24.84 -30.31 15.02
C ARG A 40 23.41 -30.83 15.13
N ASN A 41 23.22 -32.08 14.72
CA ASN A 41 22.16 -33.03 15.06
C ASN A 41 20.86 -32.42 15.61
N LEU A 42 19.87 -32.23 14.74
CA LEU A 42 18.48 -32.28 15.17
C LEU A 42 18.17 -33.71 15.67
N PRO A 43 17.42 -33.88 16.77
CA PRO A 43 16.92 -35.20 17.15
C PRO A 43 15.88 -35.68 16.13
N GLU A 44 15.81 -37.00 15.94
CA GLU A 44 14.71 -37.63 15.22
C GLU A 44 13.43 -37.41 16.05
N ILE A 45 12.37 -36.94 15.38
CA ILE A 45 11.03 -36.80 15.99
C ILE A 45 10.30 -38.09 15.69
N GLU A 46 9.97 -38.86 16.72
CA GLU A 46 9.15 -40.06 16.59
C GLU A 46 7.72 -39.67 16.23
N GLU A 47 7.21 -40.20 15.12
CA GLU A 47 5.83 -39.97 14.66
C GLU A 47 4.87 -40.85 15.48
N GLU A 48 4.40 -40.35 16.63
CA GLU A 48 3.27 -40.96 17.33
C GLU A 48 2.00 -40.82 16.48
N GLU A 49 1.50 -41.93 15.94
CA GLU A 49 0.18 -42.02 15.28
C GLU A 49 -0.95 -41.76 16.29
N SER A 50 -1.23 -40.48 16.57
CA SER A 50 -2.35 -40.07 17.41
C SER A 50 -3.66 -40.20 16.63
N ASP A 51 -4.29 -41.38 16.68
CA ASP A 51 -5.59 -41.71 16.06
C ASP A 51 -6.77 -40.98 16.76
N VAL A 52 -6.76 -39.65 16.68
CA VAL A 52 -7.67 -38.74 17.39
C VAL A 52 -8.81 -38.33 16.46
N ARG A 53 -9.86 -39.17 16.46
CA ARG A 53 -11.28 -38.82 16.25
C ARG A 53 -11.57 -37.70 15.24
N VAL A 54 -11.73 -38.08 13.98
CA VAL A 54 -12.08 -37.19 12.84
C VAL A 54 -13.54 -36.65 12.89
N GLU A 55 -14.20 -36.66 14.06
CA GLU A 55 -15.60 -36.20 14.25
C GLU A 55 -15.74 -34.95 15.14
N GLU A 56 -14.63 -34.47 15.73
CA GLU A 56 -14.49 -33.09 16.23
C GLU A 56 -13.37 -32.46 15.37
N ILE A 57 -13.58 -31.41 14.56
CA ILE A 57 -14.49 -30.27 14.71
C ILE A 57 -15.10 -29.90 13.34
N LEU A 58 -16.43 -30.00 13.19
CA LEU A 58 -17.21 -29.29 12.15
C LEU A 58 -17.70 -27.95 12.70
N GLN A 59 -16.77 -27.06 13.06
CA GLN A 59 -17.10 -25.64 13.19
C GLN A 59 -17.25 -25.09 11.76
N GLU A 60 -18.41 -24.48 11.50
CA GLU A 60 -18.66 -23.75 10.26
C GLU A 60 -17.59 -22.66 10.14
N ASP A 61 -16.79 -22.73 9.08
CA ASP A 61 -15.63 -21.87 8.87
C ASP A 61 -16.10 -20.44 8.56
N PRO A 62 -15.89 -19.47 9.47
CA PRO A 62 -16.54 -18.16 9.36
C PRO A 62 -15.98 -17.31 8.21
N LEU A 63 -14.80 -17.66 7.68
CA LEU A 63 -14.31 -17.08 6.43
C LEU A 63 -15.10 -17.64 5.25
N ILE A 64 -15.31 -18.97 5.19
CA ILE A 64 -16.03 -19.62 4.10
C ILE A 64 -17.52 -19.25 4.11
N GLU A 65 -18.19 -19.24 5.26
CA GLU A 65 -19.59 -18.78 5.39
C GLU A 65 -19.77 -17.36 4.81
N LEU A 66 -18.83 -16.47 5.10
CA LEU A 66 -18.85 -15.09 4.62
C LEU A 66 -18.55 -15.00 3.11
N LEU A 67 -17.61 -15.80 2.60
CA LEU A 67 -17.29 -15.86 1.17
C LEU A 67 -18.44 -16.47 0.36
N GLU A 68 -19.09 -17.54 0.83
CA GLU A 68 -20.31 -18.11 0.26
C GLU A 68 -21.44 -17.07 0.23
N THR A 69 -21.65 -16.39 1.35
CA THR A 69 -22.64 -15.33 1.51
C THR A 69 -22.45 -14.19 0.49
N PHE A 70 -21.21 -13.78 0.20
CA PHE A 70 -20.95 -12.70 -0.75
C PHE A 70 -20.82 -13.16 -2.21
N SER A 71 -20.35 -14.39 -2.46
CA SER A 71 -20.43 -15.05 -3.76
C SER A 71 -21.88 -15.17 -4.24
N GLY A 72 -22.78 -15.67 -3.38
CA GLY A 72 -24.21 -15.76 -3.64
C GLY A 72 -24.91 -14.41 -3.83
N LYS A 73 -24.44 -13.35 -3.15
CA LYS A 73 -24.92 -11.97 -3.38
C LYS A 73 -24.50 -11.39 -4.72
N GLU A 74 -23.26 -11.64 -5.17
CA GLU A 74 -22.80 -11.10 -6.45
C GLU A 74 -23.48 -11.79 -7.64
N GLY A 75 -23.77 -13.09 -7.53
CA GLY A 75 -24.57 -13.84 -8.50
C GLY A 75 -23.94 -13.99 -9.89
N VAL A 76 -22.63 -13.74 -10.02
CA VAL A 76 -21.91 -13.76 -11.30
C VAL A 76 -21.58 -15.20 -11.71
N VAL A 77 -22.25 -15.69 -12.75
CA VAL A 77 -22.09 -17.06 -13.29
C VAL A 77 -20.68 -17.35 -13.82
N ASP A 78 -19.98 -16.32 -14.32
CA ASP A 78 -18.61 -16.43 -14.82
C ASP A 78 -17.62 -15.98 -13.75
N ILE A 79 -17.05 -16.95 -13.03
CA ILE A 79 -16.07 -16.73 -11.97
C ILE A 79 -14.86 -15.88 -12.43
N THR A 80 -14.49 -15.90 -13.72
CA THR A 80 -13.38 -15.06 -14.23
C THR A 80 -13.71 -13.56 -14.25
N LYS A 81 -14.99 -13.20 -14.12
CA LYS A 81 -15.51 -11.82 -14.08
C LYS A 81 -16.05 -11.41 -12.70
N ALA A 82 -16.25 -12.35 -11.77
CA ALA A 82 -16.70 -12.05 -10.42
C ALA A 82 -15.67 -11.20 -9.66
N THR A 83 -16.16 -10.33 -8.77
CA THR A 83 -15.34 -9.40 -7.99
C THR A 83 -15.22 -9.79 -6.53
N TRP A 84 -16.10 -10.65 -6.00
CA TRP A 84 -16.13 -11.01 -4.57
C TRP A 84 -14.77 -11.52 -4.04
N TYR A 85 -14.06 -12.37 -4.76
CA TYR A 85 -12.74 -12.87 -4.31
C TYR A 85 -11.63 -11.82 -4.46
N ALA A 86 -11.71 -10.92 -5.45
CA ALA A 86 -10.73 -9.84 -5.62
C ALA A 86 -10.87 -8.78 -4.53
N VAL A 87 -12.12 -8.48 -4.17
CA VAL A 87 -12.51 -7.61 -3.05
C VAL A 87 -12.14 -8.26 -1.72
N ALA A 88 -12.46 -9.55 -1.48
CA ALA A 88 -12.06 -10.25 -0.27
C ALA A 88 -10.52 -10.40 -0.11
N VAL A 89 -9.77 -10.58 -1.21
CA VAL A 89 -8.29 -10.47 -1.24
C VAL A 89 -7.80 -9.04 -0.96
N CYS A 90 -8.69 -8.06 -0.82
CA CYS A 90 -8.39 -6.72 -0.34
C CYS A 90 -8.97 -6.45 1.07
N GLU A 91 -9.25 -7.48 1.89
CA GLU A 91 -9.90 -7.35 3.22
C GLU A 91 -9.37 -8.36 4.29
N VAL A 92 -9.34 -7.99 5.60
CA VAL A 92 -9.10 -8.72 6.92
C VAL A 92 -8.48 -7.73 7.98
N PRO A 93 -8.10 -8.11 9.25
CA PRO A 93 -7.29 -7.37 10.34
C PRO A 93 -5.74 -7.67 10.72
N ASP A 94 -4.87 -6.63 11.03
CA ASP A 94 -3.34 -6.29 11.01
C ASP A 94 -2.10 -7.13 10.42
N SER A 95 -1.55 -6.79 9.20
CA SER A 95 -0.42 -7.36 8.33
C SER A 95 -0.49 -8.57 7.27
N ALA A 96 -0.82 -8.38 5.93
CA ALA A 96 -0.64 -9.23 4.64
C ALA A 96 -1.66 -10.02 3.58
N CYS A 97 -2.67 -9.79 2.65
CA CYS A 97 -3.54 -8.81 1.85
C CYS A 97 -5.07 -9.08 1.70
N ALA A 98 -6.04 -8.13 1.94
CA ALA A 98 -6.04 -7.16 3.05
C ALA A 98 -6.31 -7.81 4.41
N LEU A 99 -6.22 -9.13 4.39
CA LEU A 99 -5.16 -9.88 5.01
C LEU A 99 -3.80 -9.10 5.20
N ALA A 100 -3.53 -7.88 4.56
CA ALA A 100 -2.53 -6.78 4.10
C ALA A 100 -2.09 -5.58 4.94
N ALA A 101 -2.80 -4.47 4.76
CA ALA A 101 -3.24 -3.73 5.94
C ALA A 101 -3.38 -4.71 7.12
N SER A 102 -3.85 -5.95 6.89
CA SER A 102 -4.41 -6.72 7.96
C SER A 102 -4.35 -8.31 8.07
N SER A 103 -3.22 -8.87 8.54
CA SER A 103 -2.71 -10.16 9.12
C SER A 103 -2.67 -11.46 8.33
N ALA A 104 -3.83 -11.99 7.95
CA ALA A 104 -3.92 -13.43 7.75
C ALA A 104 -3.47 -13.89 6.34
N GLY A 105 -2.30 -13.48 5.86
CA GLY A 105 -1.87 -13.71 4.46
C GLY A 105 -1.78 -15.14 3.98
N HIS A 106 -1.71 -16.08 4.91
CA HIS A 106 -1.88 -17.51 4.65
C HIS A 106 -3.26 -17.84 4.07
N GLU A 107 -4.32 -17.11 4.43
CA GLU A 107 -5.70 -17.33 3.96
C GLU A 107 -5.89 -17.01 2.47
N VAL A 108 -4.96 -16.29 1.82
CA VAL A 108 -4.98 -16.14 0.35
C VAL A 108 -4.97 -17.53 -0.32
N VAL A 109 -4.34 -18.52 0.31
CA VAL A 109 -4.41 -19.93 -0.10
C VAL A 109 -5.84 -20.47 0.02
N ARG A 110 -6.48 -20.35 1.18
CA ARG A 110 -7.85 -20.85 1.42
C ARG A 110 -8.87 -20.17 0.51
N LEU A 111 -8.80 -18.85 0.35
CA LEU A 111 -9.62 -18.06 -0.56
C LEU A 111 -9.38 -18.44 -2.03
N TYR A 112 -8.12 -18.65 -2.45
CA TYR A 112 -7.83 -19.17 -3.79
C TYR A 112 -8.41 -20.57 -4.01
N ARG A 113 -8.19 -21.52 -3.10
CA ARG A 113 -8.69 -22.90 -3.21
C ARG A 113 -10.22 -22.97 -3.20
N PHE A 114 -10.88 -22.15 -2.38
CA PHE A 114 -12.34 -21.99 -2.40
C PHE A 114 -12.85 -21.40 -3.73
N ALA A 115 -12.25 -20.33 -4.24
CA ALA A 115 -12.63 -19.72 -5.52
C ALA A 115 -12.33 -20.59 -6.76
N THR A 116 -11.46 -21.60 -6.63
CA THR A 116 -11.02 -22.47 -7.74
C THR A 116 -11.56 -23.89 -7.71
N ILE A 117 -12.37 -24.26 -6.71
CA ILE A 117 -12.90 -25.61 -6.56
C ILE A 117 -13.72 -26.04 -7.79
N GLY A 118 -13.39 -27.22 -8.35
CA GLY A 118 -14.03 -27.75 -9.56
C GLY A 118 -13.71 -27.04 -10.88
N HIS A 119 -12.94 -25.95 -10.88
CA HIS A 119 -12.60 -25.21 -12.10
C HIS A 119 -11.35 -25.74 -12.82
N PRO A 120 -11.30 -25.70 -14.17
CA PRO A 120 -10.14 -26.15 -14.94
C PRO A 120 -8.95 -25.18 -14.80
N LEU A 121 -7.73 -25.68 -14.99
CA LEU A 121 -6.47 -24.97 -14.68
C LEU A 121 -6.39 -23.54 -15.23
N GLU A 122 -6.81 -23.30 -16.47
CA GLU A 122 -6.79 -21.96 -17.07
C GLU A 122 -7.76 -20.97 -16.41
N THR A 123 -8.91 -21.46 -15.92
CA THR A 123 -9.82 -20.67 -15.08
C THR A 123 -9.20 -20.38 -13.72
N GLN A 124 -8.50 -21.37 -13.12
CA GLN A 124 -7.78 -21.16 -11.87
C GLN A 124 -6.70 -20.09 -12.01
N LYS A 125 -5.91 -20.12 -13.09
CA LYS A 125 -4.91 -19.08 -13.42
C LYS A 125 -5.55 -17.71 -13.66
N ALA A 126 -6.70 -17.63 -14.32
CA ALA A 126 -7.43 -16.36 -14.49
C ALA A 126 -7.90 -15.75 -13.15
N ILE A 127 -8.33 -16.59 -12.20
CA ILE A 127 -8.65 -16.16 -10.83
C ILE A 127 -7.36 -15.74 -10.09
N GLN A 128 -6.30 -16.54 -10.17
CA GLN A 128 -4.99 -16.26 -9.57
C GLN A 128 -4.43 -14.91 -10.03
N ARG A 129 -4.61 -14.58 -11.32
CA ARG A 129 -4.22 -13.32 -11.95
C ARG A 129 -4.92 -12.12 -11.33
N ARG A 130 -6.25 -12.19 -11.17
CA ARG A 130 -7.06 -11.15 -10.52
C ARG A 130 -6.70 -11.02 -9.03
N ILE A 131 -6.46 -12.13 -8.34
CA ILE A 131 -5.95 -12.14 -6.95
C ILE A 131 -4.58 -11.42 -6.84
N LYS A 132 -3.59 -11.79 -7.65
CA LYS A 132 -2.26 -11.14 -7.65
C LYS A 132 -2.36 -9.66 -7.95
N GLU A 133 -3.16 -9.29 -8.95
CA GLU A 133 -3.32 -7.90 -9.36
C GLU A 133 -3.98 -7.05 -8.26
N ALA A 134 -4.98 -7.59 -7.56
CA ALA A 134 -5.66 -6.89 -6.47
C ALA A 134 -4.67 -6.54 -5.35
N ILE A 135 -3.82 -7.50 -4.97
CA ILE A 135 -2.73 -7.34 -4.00
C ILE A 135 -1.70 -6.32 -4.49
N VAL A 136 -1.22 -6.45 -5.74
CA VAL A 136 -0.18 -5.55 -6.28
C VAL A 136 -0.69 -4.12 -6.38
N LYS A 137 -1.92 -3.89 -6.89
CA LYS A 137 -2.56 -2.57 -6.98
C LYS A 137 -2.68 -1.89 -5.62
N THR A 138 -3.16 -2.62 -4.62
CA THR A 138 -3.46 -2.06 -3.29
C THR A 138 -2.22 -1.95 -2.39
N SER A 139 -1.11 -2.61 -2.73
CA SER A 139 0.14 -2.60 -1.95
C SER A 139 0.72 -1.22 -1.61
N MET A 140 0.47 -0.21 -2.43
CA MET A 140 0.89 1.18 -2.18
C MET A 140 0.10 1.88 -1.06
N LEU A 141 -1.03 1.30 -0.62
CA LEU A 141 -1.92 1.85 0.40
C LEU A 141 -1.61 1.34 1.82
N TYR A 142 -0.97 0.16 1.93
CA TYR A 142 -0.70 -0.51 3.21
C TYR A 142 0.75 -1.03 3.39
N GLY A 143 1.58 -1.02 2.34
CA GLY A 143 3.00 -1.40 2.40
C GLY A 143 3.35 -2.76 1.78
N ALA A 144 4.46 -2.80 1.04
CA ALA A 144 4.87 -3.96 0.25
C ALA A 144 5.18 -5.22 1.06
N SER A 145 5.78 -5.12 2.26
CA SER A 145 6.11 -6.29 3.12
C SER A 145 4.90 -7.18 3.35
N LYS A 146 3.76 -6.54 3.56
CA LYS A 146 2.48 -7.16 3.79
C LYS A 146 1.96 -7.82 2.49
N ALA A 147 2.12 -7.19 1.32
CA ALA A 147 1.82 -7.85 0.03
C ALA A 147 2.66 -9.12 -0.23
N LEU A 148 3.92 -9.18 0.23
CA LEU A 148 4.76 -10.38 0.10
C LEU A 148 4.28 -11.54 0.97
N GLN A 149 3.94 -11.26 2.23
CA GLN A 149 3.33 -12.23 3.14
C GLN A 149 1.96 -12.76 2.64
N ALA A 150 1.30 -12.08 1.69
CA ALA A 150 0.08 -12.55 1.02
C ALA A 150 0.37 -13.52 -0.14
N LEU A 151 1.37 -13.17 -0.96
CA LEU A 151 1.69 -13.88 -2.20
C LEU A 151 2.61 -15.08 -1.98
N TYR A 152 3.52 -15.01 -1.00
CA TYR A 152 4.49 -16.08 -0.76
C TYR A 152 3.86 -17.38 -0.21
N PRO A 153 2.79 -17.38 0.61
CA PRO A 153 2.04 -18.60 0.91
C PRO A 153 1.37 -19.19 -0.34
N LEU A 154 0.70 -18.35 -1.15
CA LEU A 154 0.06 -18.78 -2.39
C LEU A 154 1.05 -19.41 -3.38
N PHE A 155 2.27 -18.89 -3.50
CA PHE A 155 3.31 -19.45 -4.37
C PHE A 155 4.02 -20.68 -3.80
N LYS A 156 3.82 -21.01 -2.51
CA LYS A 156 4.35 -22.23 -1.86
C LYS A 156 3.34 -23.38 -1.84
N ASP A 157 2.05 -23.06 -1.86
CA ASP A 157 0.95 -24.04 -1.91
C ASP A 157 0.72 -24.61 -3.33
N LEU A 158 1.23 -23.93 -4.36
CA LEU A 158 0.99 -24.24 -5.76
C LEU A 158 2.23 -24.80 -6.44
N LYS A 159 2.02 -25.71 -7.39
CA LYS A 159 3.07 -26.24 -8.27
C LYS A 159 3.42 -25.22 -9.35
N GLU A 160 4.61 -25.34 -9.95
CA GLU A 160 5.06 -24.44 -11.01
C GLU A 160 4.07 -24.40 -12.19
N GLU A 161 3.51 -25.54 -12.60
CA GLU A 161 2.50 -25.58 -13.67
C GLU A 161 1.15 -24.94 -13.30
N GLU A 162 0.90 -24.69 -12.00
CA GLU A 162 -0.29 -24.02 -11.48
C GLU A 162 -0.11 -22.49 -11.39
N ILE A 163 1.12 -21.98 -11.47
CA ILE A 163 1.41 -20.55 -11.37
C ILE A 163 1.12 -19.82 -12.70
N ASP A 164 0.37 -18.73 -12.62
CA ASP A 164 0.24 -17.73 -13.67
C ASP A 164 1.40 -16.73 -13.63
N HIS A 165 2.20 -16.63 -14.69
CA HIS A 165 3.36 -15.73 -14.75
C HIS A 165 3.06 -14.39 -15.44
N TYR A 166 1.82 -14.15 -15.87
CA TYR A 166 1.41 -12.88 -16.50
C TYR A 166 1.39 -11.74 -15.48
N GLY A 167 1.89 -10.57 -15.88
CA GLY A 167 1.88 -9.37 -15.05
C GLY A 167 1.93 -8.11 -15.92
N PRO A 168 0.81 -7.39 -16.10
CA PRO A 168 0.65 -6.43 -17.21
C PRO A 168 1.70 -5.32 -17.21
N ARG A 169 2.05 -4.79 -16.03
CA ARG A 169 3.16 -3.84 -15.85
C ARG A 169 4.48 -4.38 -16.38
N TRP A 170 4.88 -5.56 -15.90
CA TRP A 170 6.14 -6.20 -16.25
C TRP A 170 6.18 -6.56 -17.74
N ASP A 171 5.11 -7.15 -18.26
CA ASP A 171 4.97 -7.46 -19.68
C ASP A 171 5.02 -6.22 -20.58
N THR A 172 4.66 -5.02 -20.09
CA THR A 172 4.82 -3.76 -20.83
C THR A 172 6.23 -3.12 -20.76
N VAL A 173 7.17 -3.65 -19.95
CA VAL A 173 8.52 -3.03 -19.78
C VAL A 173 9.71 -3.99 -19.86
N LYS A 174 9.51 -5.30 -19.68
CA LYS A 174 10.58 -6.30 -19.50
C LYS A 174 11.67 -6.29 -20.58
N ASP A 175 11.30 -5.98 -21.82
CA ASP A 175 12.21 -6.00 -22.98
C ASP A 175 13.09 -4.74 -23.08
N ASP A 176 12.82 -3.69 -22.27
CA ASP A 176 13.57 -2.44 -22.20
C ASP A 176 13.72 -1.95 -20.74
N PHE A 177 13.72 -2.83 -19.73
CA PHE A 177 13.60 -2.41 -18.32
C PHE A 177 14.71 -1.43 -17.87
N ASP A 178 15.92 -1.58 -18.39
CA ASP A 178 17.06 -0.69 -18.12
C ASP A 178 17.00 0.66 -18.88
N GLY A 179 16.25 0.74 -19.99
CA GLY A 179 16.09 1.93 -20.83
C GLY A 179 14.75 2.65 -20.65
N ALA A 180 13.76 1.97 -20.06
CA ALA A 180 12.39 2.40 -19.96
C ALA A 180 12.27 3.77 -19.27
N LEU A 181 11.48 4.66 -19.89
CA LEU A 181 11.05 5.88 -19.21
C LEU A 181 10.22 5.47 -17.98
N LEU A 182 10.67 5.85 -16.78
CA LEU A 182 9.98 5.61 -15.50
C LEU A 182 8.51 6.09 -15.47
N ARG A 183 8.10 6.90 -16.46
CA ARG A 183 6.73 7.39 -16.67
C ARG A 183 6.45 7.48 -18.19
N PRO A 184 6.01 6.41 -18.88
CA PRO A 184 5.59 6.47 -20.29
C PRO A 184 4.42 7.43 -20.47
N LYS A 185 4.27 8.09 -21.62
CA LYS A 185 3.22 9.12 -21.82
C LYS A 185 1.81 8.56 -21.73
N GLU A 186 1.68 7.28 -22.06
CA GLU A 186 0.48 6.46 -22.07
C GLU A 186 0.04 6.21 -20.63
N ARG A 187 0.97 5.76 -19.77
CA ARG A 187 0.76 5.63 -18.32
C ARG A 187 0.48 6.99 -17.65
N GLN A 188 1.19 8.05 -18.03
CA GLN A 188 0.92 9.42 -17.56
C GLN A 188 -0.51 9.88 -17.87
N ARG A 189 -1.01 9.59 -19.08
CA ARG A 189 -2.39 9.91 -19.46
C ARG A 189 -3.39 9.09 -18.63
N ALA A 190 -3.20 7.78 -18.56
CA ALA A 190 -4.09 6.88 -17.82
C ALA A 190 -4.17 7.25 -16.33
N GLY A 191 -3.04 7.57 -15.69
CA GLY A 191 -2.99 8.00 -14.29
C GLY A 191 -3.72 9.32 -14.05
N ALA A 192 -3.53 10.31 -14.93
CA ALA A 192 -4.20 11.61 -14.86
C ALA A 192 -5.72 11.51 -15.12
N GLU A 193 -6.13 10.70 -16.10
CA GLU A 193 -7.53 10.44 -16.44
C GLU A 193 -8.25 9.68 -15.31
N PHE A 194 -7.65 8.60 -14.80
CA PHE A 194 -8.18 7.86 -13.66
C PHE A 194 -8.36 8.78 -12.44
N PHE A 195 -7.35 9.58 -12.10
CA PHE A 195 -7.40 10.44 -10.92
C PHE A 195 -8.40 11.60 -11.07
N GLY A 196 -8.49 12.18 -12.27
CA GLY A 196 -9.50 13.17 -12.65
C GLY A 196 -10.92 12.64 -12.48
N THR A 197 -11.19 11.41 -12.91
CA THR A 197 -12.48 10.74 -12.70
C THR A 197 -12.72 10.34 -11.25
N LEU A 198 -11.69 9.84 -10.54
CA LEU A 198 -11.79 9.42 -9.13
C LEU A 198 -12.21 10.58 -8.21
N TRP A 199 -11.55 11.74 -8.32
CA TRP A 199 -11.78 12.89 -7.41
C TRP A 199 -12.72 13.96 -7.98
N GLY A 200 -12.88 14.02 -9.31
CA GLY A 200 -13.37 15.19 -10.03
C GLY A 200 -12.18 16.11 -10.41
N PRO A 201 -12.13 16.68 -11.62
CA PRO A 201 -10.90 17.23 -12.20
C PRO A 201 -10.29 18.39 -11.41
N ASP A 202 -11.10 19.30 -10.86
CA ASP A 202 -10.60 20.39 -10.02
C ASP A 202 -10.12 19.93 -8.65
N ALA A 203 -10.78 18.93 -8.04
CA ALA A 203 -10.36 18.38 -6.75
C ALA A 203 -9.08 17.53 -6.89
N ALA A 204 -8.97 16.75 -7.97
CA ALA A 204 -7.76 16.04 -8.37
C ALA A 204 -6.57 17.01 -8.52
N ARG A 205 -6.77 18.08 -9.30
CA ARG A 205 -5.75 19.12 -9.52
C ARG A 205 -5.35 19.83 -8.23
N GLN A 206 -6.31 20.27 -7.42
CA GLN A 206 -6.04 20.92 -6.13
C GLN A 206 -5.31 20.00 -5.14
N ASN A 207 -5.64 18.70 -5.12
CA ASN A 207 -4.94 17.71 -4.29
C ASN A 207 -3.48 17.58 -4.73
N LEU A 208 -3.21 17.41 -6.03
CA LEU A 208 -1.84 17.31 -6.55
C LEU A 208 -1.03 18.60 -6.37
N GLU A 209 -1.61 19.77 -6.64
CA GLU A 209 -1.00 21.09 -6.39
C GLU A 209 -0.65 21.26 -4.89
N PHE A 210 -1.58 20.91 -3.99
CA PHE A 210 -1.34 20.94 -2.54
C PHE A 210 -0.23 19.98 -2.13
N THR A 211 -0.27 18.71 -2.58
CA THR A 211 0.76 17.73 -2.27
C THR A 211 2.13 18.19 -2.76
N PHE A 212 2.24 18.69 -4.00
CA PHE A 212 3.51 19.19 -4.54
C PHE A 212 4.07 20.37 -3.74
N ASN A 213 3.22 21.31 -3.31
CA ASN A 213 3.65 22.50 -2.58
C ASN A 213 4.15 22.22 -1.15
N TYR A 214 3.65 21.16 -0.49
CA TYR A 214 4.01 20.84 0.90
C TYR A 214 4.87 19.58 1.07
N CYS A 215 4.83 18.63 0.12
CA CYS A 215 5.64 17.41 0.11
C CYS A 215 5.85 16.89 -1.33
N PRO A 216 6.84 17.41 -2.08
CA PRO A 216 7.12 16.99 -3.45
C PRO A 216 7.33 15.49 -3.64
N ASP A 217 7.93 14.80 -2.66
CA ASP A 217 8.18 13.36 -2.72
C ASP A 217 6.87 12.54 -2.59
N LEU A 218 5.90 13.00 -1.79
CA LEU A 218 4.56 12.41 -1.76
C LEU A 218 3.80 12.66 -3.07
N TYR A 219 4.05 13.79 -3.75
CA TYR A 219 3.51 14.01 -5.10
C TYR A 219 4.11 13.01 -6.10
N VAL A 220 5.43 12.76 -6.04
CA VAL A 220 6.08 11.73 -6.87
C VAL A 220 5.52 10.34 -6.56
N GLN A 221 5.36 9.97 -5.29
CA GLN A 221 4.75 8.70 -4.87
C GLN A 221 3.31 8.56 -5.39
N ASN A 222 2.47 9.58 -5.21
CA ASN A 222 1.09 9.59 -5.68
C ASN A 222 1.01 9.42 -7.20
N ILE A 223 1.81 10.17 -7.95
CA ILE A 223 1.85 10.10 -9.41
C ILE A 223 2.31 8.72 -9.90
N ILE A 224 3.39 8.16 -9.35
CA ILE A 224 3.86 6.80 -9.72
C ILE A 224 2.80 5.75 -9.36
N THR A 225 2.16 5.87 -8.19
CA THR A 225 1.07 4.98 -7.76
C THR A 225 -0.10 5.01 -8.74
N LEU A 226 -0.52 6.21 -9.17
CA LEU A 226 -1.61 6.39 -10.11
C LEU A 226 -1.29 5.80 -11.48
N GLU A 227 -0.14 6.14 -12.06
CA GLU A 227 0.24 5.79 -13.43
C GLU A 227 0.57 4.30 -13.65
N TRP A 228 1.15 3.63 -12.65
CA TRP A 228 1.60 2.24 -12.77
C TRP A 228 0.71 1.22 -12.08
N PHE A 229 -0.03 1.60 -11.03
CA PHE A 229 -0.80 0.66 -10.21
C PHE A 229 -2.29 0.91 -10.36
N VAL A 230 -2.76 2.12 -10.05
CA VAL A 230 -4.20 2.41 -10.01
C VAL A 230 -4.79 2.42 -11.43
N SER A 231 -4.18 3.10 -12.40
CA SER A 231 -4.69 3.15 -13.78
C SER A 231 -4.26 1.99 -14.69
N GLU A 232 -3.76 0.89 -14.14
CA GLU A 232 -3.55 -0.36 -14.90
C GLU A 232 -4.90 -1.03 -15.15
N ASP A 233 -5.30 -1.24 -16.40
CA ASP A 233 -6.64 -1.72 -16.78
C ASP A 233 -6.65 -3.12 -17.43
N GLY A 234 -5.48 -3.72 -17.68
CA GLY A 234 -5.35 -5.03 -18.36
C GLY A 234 -5.94 -6.25 -17.63
N ILE A 235 -6.39 -6.11 -16.38
CA ILE A 235 -6.98 -7.18 -15.55
C ILE A 235 -8.28 -6.73 -14.83
N PHE A 236 -8.36 -5.45 -14.42
CA PHE A 236 -9.50 -4.87 -13.72
C PHE A 236 -9.94 -3.57 -14.39
N ARG A 237 -11.26 -3.42 -14.59
CA ARG A 237 -11.86 -2.16 -15.01
C ARG A 237 -11.66 -1.06 -13.94
N PRO A 238 -11.77 0.22 -14.29
CA PRO A 238 -11.54 1.30 -13.34
C PRO A 238 -12.38 1.25 -12.06
N HIS A 239 -13.66 0.84 -12.13
CA HIS A 239 -14.48 0.67 -10.92
C HIS A 239 -14.10 -0.57 -10.10
N GLU A 240 -13.70 -1.69 -10.73
CA GLU A 240 -13.19 -2.87 -10.00
C GLU A 240 -11.91 -2.52 -9.23
N THR A 241 -11.05 -1.68 -9.81
CA THR A 241 -9.90 -1.11 -9.08
C THR A 241 -10.37 -0.26 -7.90
N CYS A 242 -11.35 0.63 -8.08
CA CYS A 242 -11.90 1.41 -6.96
C CYS A 242 -12.56 0.56 -5.88
N MET A 243 -13.12 -0.60 -6.21
CA MET A 243 -13.63 -1.55 -5.21
C MET A 243 -12.46 -2.10 -4.38
N CYS A 244 -11.40 -2.58 -5.03
CA CYS A 244 -10.17 -3.06 -4.37
C CYS A 244 -9.51 -1.97 -3.49
N THR A 245 -9.38 -0.73 -3.97
CA THR A 245 -8.80 0.36 -3.17
C THR A 245 -9.71 0.80 -2.02
N THR A 246 -11.03 0.84 -2.21
CA THR A 246 -12.00 1.14 -1.14
C THR A 246 -11.86 0.14 0.00
N ALA A 247 -11.88 -1.16 -0.32
CA ALA A 247 -11.72 -2.26 0.63
C ALA A 247 -10.42 -2.14 1.45
N ALA A 248 -9.27 -2.01 0.76
CA ALA A 248 -7.98 -1.87 1.41
C ALA A 248 -7.89 -0.61 2.31
N ILE A 249 -8.55 0.49 1.95
CA ILE A 249 -8.55 1.75 2.71
C ILE A 249 -9.51 1.70 3.92
N ILE A 250 -10.64 0.97 3.82
CA ILE A 250 -11.51 0.66 4.97
C ILE A 250 -10.71 -0.12 6.03
N CYS A 251 -10.01 -1.18 5.62
CA CYS A 251 -9.19 -1.99 6.52
C CYS A 251 -7.93 -1.25 7.02
N SER A 252 -7.52 -0.15 6.36
CA SER A 252 -6.41 0.73 6.78
C SER A 252 -6.87 1.93 7.64
N ASN A 253 -7.96 1.80 8.39
CA ASN A 253 -8.49 2.80 9.34
C ASN A 253 -8.61 4.23 8.77
N SER A 254 -8.95 4.37 7.48
CA SER A 254 -8.83 5.64 6.74
C SER A 254 -10.19 6.14 6.21
N PRO A 255 -11.17 6.44 7.09
CA PRO A 255 -12.57 6.64 6.73
C PRO A 255 -12.84 7.75 5.71
N VAL A 256 -12.09 8.86 5.77
CA VAL A 256 -12.22 9.97 4.81
C VAL A 256 -11.80 9.52 3.41
N GLN A 257 -10.71 8.76 3.28
CA GLN A 257 -10.23 8.25 2.00
C GLN A 257 -11.11 7.10 1.50
N ALA A 258 -11.68 6.29 2.40
CA ALA A 258 -12.65 5.26 2.05
C ALA A 258 -13.86 5.90 1.36
N MET A 259 -14.48 6.93 1.96
CA MET A 259 -15.60 7.67 1.36
C MET A 259 -15.28 8.21 -0.05
N TRP A 260 -14.09 8.78 -0.27
CA TRP A 260 -13.68 9.24 -1.60
C TRP A 260 -13.51 8.09 -2.61
N ASN A 261 -12.97 6.94 -2.21
CA ASN A 261 -12.84 5.78 -3.09
C ASN A 261 -14.20 5.10 -3.36
N THR A 262 -15.12 5.07 -2.38
CA THR A 262 -16.51 4.62 -2.58
C THR A 262 -17.25 5.47 -3.61
N ARG A 263 -17.04 6.80 -3.60
CA ARG A 263 -17.51 7.69 -4.69
C ARG A 263 -16.82 7.38 -6.02
N GLY A 264 -15.53 7.04 -5.96
CA GLY A 264 -14.75 6.53 -7.08
C GLY A 264 -15.38 5.34 -7.80
N ILE A 265 -15.91 4.36 -7.07
CA ILE A 265 -16.59 3.18 -7.66
C ILE A 265 -17.70 3.62 -8.61
N VAL A 266 -18.56 4.56 -8.20
CA VAL A 266 -19.66 5.07 -9.03
C VAL A 266 -19.17 5.98 -10.16
N ARG A 267 -18.22 6.88 -9.87
CA ARG A 267 -17.64 7.79 -10.87
C ARG A 267 -16.92 7.03 -12.01
N GLN A 268 -16.32 5.88 -11.71
CA GLN A 268 -15.67 4.97 -12.67
C GLN A 268 -16.65 3.99 -13.36
N GLY A 269 -17.95 4.30 -13.36
CA GLY A 269 -18.99 3.53 -14.05
C GLY A 269 -19.47 2.27 -13.32
N GLY A 270 -19.12 2.11 -12.04
CA GLY A 270 -19.70 1.11 -11.15
C GLY A 270 -21.07 1.53 -10.60
N THR A 271 -21.74 0.61 -9.92
CA THR A 271 -23.07 0.81 -9.35
C THR A 271 -23.03 1.15 -7.86
N LEU A 272 -24.09 1.80 -7.34
CA LEU A 272 -24.32 1.94 -5.89
C LEU A 272 -24.38 0.57 -5.19
N TYR A 273 -24.86 -0.47 -5.90
CA TYR A 273 -24.81 -1.84 -5.40
C TYR A 273 -23.37 -2.33 -5.19
N GLN A 274 -22.48 -2.20 -6.18
CA GLN A 274 -21.06 -2.55 -6.03
C GLN A 274 -20.36 -1.73 -4.94
N ALA A 275 -20.70 -0.44 -4.81
CA ALA A 275 -20.18 0.40 -3.73
C ALA A 275 -20.59 -0.12 -2.34
N LYS A 276 -21.87 -0.45 -2.15
CA LYS A 276 -22.39 -1.04 -0.91
C LYS A 276 -21.84 -2.44 -0.65
N PHE A 277 -21.79 -3.28 -1.68
CA PHE A 277 -21.24 -4.63 -1.63
C PHE A 277 -19.80 -4.60 -1.11
N THR A 278 -18.95 -3.76 -1.71
CA THR A 278 -17.54 -3.57 -1.28
C THR A 278 -17.45 -3.13 0.18
N GLN A 279 -18.25 -2.15 0.60
CA GLN A 279 -18.23 -1.68 1.98
C GLN A 279 -18.71 -2.76 2.98
N GLN A 280 -19.71 -3.56 2.61
CA GLN A 280 -20.24 -4.62 3.47
C GLN A 280 -19.30 -5.83 3.56
N LEU A 281 -18.61 -6.17 2.47
CA LEU A 281 -17.57 -7.21 2.44
C LEU A 281 -16.43 -6.75 3.36
N ALA A 282 -15.90 -5.53 3.13
CA ALA A 282 -14.80 -4.95 3.91
C ALA A 282 -15.10 -4.84 5.40
N LEU A 283 -16.30 -4.44 5.80
CA LEU A 283 -16.68 -4.36 7.21
C LEU A 283 -16.91 -5.74 7.85
N GLY A 284 -17.46 -6.72 7.12
CA GLY A 284 -17.64 -8.08 7.61
C GLY A 284 -16.30 -8.78 7.81
N ILE A 285 -15.45 -8.75 6.79
CA ILE A 285 -14.12 -9.35 6.80
C ILE A 285 -13.19 -8.62 7.79
N ALA A 286 -13.30 -7.28 7.93
CA ALA A 286 -12.63 -6.53 9.00
C ALA A 286 -13.14 -6.88 10.42
N GLY A 287 -14.37 -7.37 10.54
CA GLY A 287 -14.90 -7.89 11.80
C GLY A 287 -14.23 -9.19 12.22
N LEU A 288 -14.06 -10.13 11.29
CA LEU A 288 -13.67 -11.53 11.58
C LEU A 288 -12.37 -11.70 12.38
N TYR A 289 -11.37 -10.80 12.23
CA TYR A 289 -10.11 -10.90 12.97
C TYR A 289 -9.79 -9.60 13.78
N GLY A 290 -10.77 -8.70 13.96
CA GLY A 290 -10.69 -7.45 14.76
C GLY A 290 -9.93 -6.21 14.20
N ALA A 291 -10.29 -5.63 13.05
CA ALA A 291 -9.63 -4.40 12.55
C ALA A 291 -10.27 -3.12 13.06
N MET A 292 -9.42 -2.11 13.26
CA MET A 292 -9.86 -0.71 13.33
C MET A 292 -10.17 -0.20 11.91
N THR A 293 -11.44 -0.11 11.56
CA THR A 293 -11.90 0.56 10.33
C THR A 293 -12.25 2.05 10.56
N GLY A 294 -12.41 2.44 11.83
CA GLY A 294 -12.79 3.79 12.22
C GLY A 294 -14.27 4.09 11.92
N LYS A 295 -14.66 5.37 11.92
CA LYS A 295 -16.03 5.77 11.56
C LYS A 295 -16.18 5.83 10.03
N ILE A 296 -16.27 4.65 9.40
CA ILE A 296 -16.69 4.52 7.99
C ILE A 296 -18.08 5.13 7.82
N LEU A 297 -18.27 5.95 6.77
CA LEU A 297 -19.56 6.54 6.42
C LEU A 297 -20.35 5.51 5.57
N PRO A 298 -21.59 5.11 5.96
CA PRO A 298 -22.40 4.18 5.17
C PRO A 298 -22.65 4.67 3.75
N VAL A 299 -22.71 3.77 2.76
CA VAL A 299 -22.95 4.14 1.36
C VAL A 299 -24.24 4.96 1.17
N GLU A 300 -25.27 4.68 1.97
CA GLU A 300 -26.54 5.42 2.00
C GLU A 300 -26.42 6.86 2.52
N GLU A 301 -25.35 7.19 3.25
CA GLU A 301 -25.05 8.52 3.79
C GLU A 301 -24.05 9.31 2.93
N ILE A 302 -23.49 8.69 1.88
CA ILE A 302 -22.54 9.35 0.96
C ILE A 302 -23.31 10.19 -0.06
N ASP A 303 -22.95 11.48 -0.16
CA ASP A 303 -23.45 12.34 -1.24
C ASP A 303 -22.68 12.08 -2.54
N PHE A 304 -23.35 11.45 -3.50
CA PHE A 304 -22.83 11.18 -4.85
C PHE A 304 -23.18 12.31 -5.85
N ASP A 305 -23.95 13.33 -5.46
CA ASP A 305 -24.34 14.43 -6.35
C ASP A 305 -23.29 15.54 -6.38
N ASP A 306 -22.33 15.40 -7.30
CA ASP A 306 -21.22 16.35 -7.50
C ASP A 306 -21.67 17.77 -7.91
N ASN A 307 -22.95 17.98 -8.29
CA ASN A 307 -23.48 19.31 -8.61
C ASN A 307 -23.61 20.22 -7.36
N ARG A 308 -23.68 19.62 -6.16
CA ARG A 308 -23.66 20.35 -4.90
C ARG A 308 -22.25 20.86 -4.63
N ARG A 309 -21.98 22.11 -5.04
CA ARG A 309 -20.70 22.82 -4.83
C ARG A 309 -20.06 22.47 -3.48
N PHE A 310 -19.10 21.56 -3.49
CA PHE A 310 -18.43 21.11 -2.27
C PHE A 310 -17.66 22.30 -1.67
N ARG A 311 -18.21 22.89 -0.61
CA ARG A 311 -17.45 23.79 0.26
C ARG A 311 -16.27 22.99 0.79
N SER A 312 -15.08 23.55 0.64
CA SER A 312 -13.82 22.83 0.76
C SER A 312 -13.50 22.45 2.22
N CYS A 313 -14.06 21.33 2.70
CA CYS A 313 -13.72 20.73 4.00
C CYS A 313 -12.21 20.43 4.14
N TRP A 314 -11.49 20.27 3.03
CA TRP A 314 -10.03 20.15 2.99
C TRP A 314 -9.26 21.47 3.21
N LEU A 315 -9.90 22.64 3.11
CA LEU A 315 -9.25 23.96 3.18
C LEU A 315 -9.65 24.81 4.39
N HIS A 316 -10.45 24.29 5.32
CA HIS A 316 -10.69 24.95 6.62
C HIS A 316 -9.61 24.62 7.66
N VAL A 317 -8.34 24.66 7.22
CA VAL A 317 -7.19 24.84 8.11
C VAL A 317 -7.20 26.31 8.55
N PRO A 318 -7.30 26.64 9.86
CA PRO A 318 -7.33 28.03 10.30
C PRO A 318 -6.00 28.74 9.98
N GLN A 319 -6.00 29.60 8.96
CA GLN A 319 -4.92 30.56 8.79
C GLN A 319 -4.95 31.51 10.00
N HIS A 320 -3.83 31.57 10.72
CA HIS A 320 -3.64 32.32 11.97
C HIS A 320 -4.38 31.79 13.22
N SER A 321 -3.99 30.60 13.69
CA SER A 321 -3.83 30.39 15.14
C SER A 321 -2.35 30.48 15.52
N THR A 322 -1.96 31.55 16.23
CA THR A 322 -0.59 31.67 16.79
C THR A 322 -0.45 30.75 18.00
N LEU A 323 -0.01 29.51 17.76
CA LEU A 323 0.37 28.57 18.82
C LEU A 323 1.57 29.11 19.58
N ASN A 324 1.30 29.72 20.73
CA ASN A 324 2.31 30.10 21.71
C ASN A 324 2.76 28.80 22.43
N ILE A 325 3.82 28.17 21.94
CA ILE A 325 4.37 26.94 22.53
C ILE A 325 5.25 27.32 23.71
N ASP A 326 4.75 27.06 24.92
CA ASP A 326 5.46 27.29 26.18
C ASP A 326 6.59 26.23 26.34
N PRO A 327 7.88 26.61 26.42
CA PRO A 327 9.00 25.68 26.23
C PRO A 327 9.32 24.77 27.43
N PHE A 328 8.35 24.47 28.29
CA PHE A 328 8.57 23.87 29.61
C PHE A 328 7.82 22.55 29.91
N TYR A 329 7.50 21.75 28.88
CA TYR A 329 6.97 20.38 29.05
C TYR A 329 7.79 19.32 28.29
N LEU A 330 8.93 18.91 28.87
CA LEU A 330 9.68 17.73 28.42
C LEU A 330 10.48 17.09 29.58
N THR A 331 9.79 16.51 30.56
CA THR A 331 10.44 15.72 31.62
C THR A 331 9.51 14.65 32.20
N ARG A 332 9.93 13.38 32.12
CA ARG A 332 9.17 12.16 32.54
C ARG A 332 7.94 11.91 31.64
N THR A 333 7.53 10.68 31.32
CA THR A 333 7.98 9.34 31.75
C THR A 333 8.13 8.39 30.57
N PHE A 334 9.17 7.55 30.56
CA PHE A 334 9.05 6.15 30.15
C PHE A 334 10.01 5.31 31.00
N GLN A 335 9.52 4.16 31.49
CA GLN A 335 10.25 3.30 32.41
C GLN A 335 10.69 2.01 31.70
N CYS A 336 11.80 1.44 32.15
CA CYS A 336 12.53 0.42 31.41
C CYS A 336 11.86 -0.96 31.43
N HIS A 337 11.92 -1.68 30.31
CA HIS A 337 12.18 -3.13 30.32
C HIS A 337 12.99 -3.52 29.07
N THR A 338 14.31 -3.62 29.24
CA THR A 338 15.20 -4.29 28.28
C THR A 338 15.82 -5.49 28.99
N VAL A 339 15.59 -6.70 28.45
CA VAL A 339 16.25 -7.92 28.96
C VAL A 339 17.70 -7.91 28.49
N VAL A 340 18.64 -7.83 29.44
CA VAL A 340 20.07 -7.91 29.17
C VAL A 340 20.51 -9.37 29.26
N LEU A 341 21.03 -9.91 28.16
CA LEU A 341 21.94 -11.04 28.19
C LEU A 341 23.36 -10.53 27.89
N SER A 342 24.26 -10.76 28.84
CA SER A 342 25.62 -10.24 28.82
C SER A 342 26.59 -11.12 28.02
N ASN A 343 27.55 -10.49 27.35
CA ASN A 343 28.90 -11.03 27.29
C ASN A 343 29.95 -9.91 27.19
N HIS A 344 31.13 -10.15 27.74
CA HIS A 344 32.18 -9.14 27.93
C HIS A 344 32.98 -8.85 26.66
N THR A 345 33.26 -7.57 26.39
CA THR A 345 34.63 -7.09 26.11
C THR A 345 34.83 -5.69 26.69
N THR A 346 35.94 -5.44 27.37
CA THR A 346 36.24 -4.14 28.02
C THR A 346 36.98 -3.19 27.08
N LEU A 347 36.57 -1.92 27.02
CA LEU A 347 37.43 -0.82 26.56
C LEU A 347 37.23 0.42 27.46
N LYS A 348 38.29 1.21 27.62
CA LYS A 348 38.44 2.18 28.72
C LYS A 348 37.79 3.54 28.43
N SER A 349 37.28 4.17 29.48
CA SER A 349 36.87 5.57 29.49
C SER A 349 38.06 6.53 29.48
N VAL A 350 37.84 7.70 28.89
CA VAL A 350 38.49 8.96 29.29
C VAL A 350 37.36 9.98 29.43
N ILE A 351 37.15 10.48 30.64
CA ILE A 351 36.29 11.63 30.93
C ILE A 351 37.23 12.77 31.33
N SER A 352 37.02 13.95 30.77
CA SER A 352 37.66 15.19 31.20
C SER A 352 36.57 16.19 31.57
N GLU A 353 36.48 16.52 32.85
CA GLU A 353 35.61 17.56 33.37
C GLU A 353 36.18 18.95 33.01
N SER A 354 35.31 19.94 32.83
CA SER A 354 35.65 21.35 33.03
C SER A 354 34.42 22.24 33.25
N ASP A 355 34.26 22.62 34.52
CA ASP A 355 33.91 23.95 35.03
C ASP A 355 32.67 24.69 34.50
N THR A 356 31.65 24.72 35.36
CA THR A 356 30.59 25.71 35.38
C THR A 356 31.14 27.11 35.67
N ILE A 357 30.76 28.12 34.89
CA ILE A 357 30.97 29.55 35.22
C ILE A 357 29.64 30.29 35.17
N HIS A 358 29.29 30.98 36.26
CA HIS A 358 28.24 31.99 36.30
C HIS A 358 28.84 33.37 36.02
N GLU A 359 28.24 34.18 35.13
CA GLU A 359 28.11 35.62 35.36
C GLU A 359 26.99 36.27 34.50
N ASN A 360 26.80 37.59 34.66
CA ASN A 360 25.51 38.27 34.44
C ASN A 360 25.39 39.12 33.15
N HIS A 361 24.15 39.50 32.88
CA HIS A 361 23.65 40.51 31.92
C HIS A 361 24.66 41.39 31.16
N GLY A 362 24.60 41.36 29.82
CA GLY A 362 25.23 42.35 28.94
C GLY A 362 24.52 42.46 27.59
N ASN A 363 24.11 43.67 27.21
CA ASN A 363 23.28 43.91 26.02
C ASN A 363 24.13 44.39 24.83
N CYS A 364 24.29 43.60 23.75
CA CYS A 364 24.70 44.14 22.45
C CYS A 364 24.37 43.20 21.26
N LYS A 365 24.21 43.79 20.07
CA LYS A 365 23.94 43.11 18.79
C LYS A 365 25.23 42.70 18.09
N SER A 366 25.35 41.45 17.62
CA SER A 366 26.21 41.14 16.47
C SER A 366 25.71 39.93 15.69
N VAL A 367 25.69 40.02 14.36
CA VAL A 367 25.35 38.91 13.46
C VAL A 367 26.66 38.22 13.04
N LYS A 368 26.84 36.95 13.41
CA LYS A 368 27.95 36.12 12.91
C LYS A 368 27.45 35.18 11.81
N LYS A 369 27.95 35.38 10.59
CA LYS A 369 27.87 34.36 9.53
C LYS A 369 28.74 33.15 9.91
N ILE A 370 28.17 31.95 9.89
CA ILE A 370 28.94 30.70 9.99
C ILE A 370 29.14 30.17 8.57
N ASN A 371 30.39 30.13 8.12
CA ASN A 371 30.77 29.50 6.85
C ASN A 371 31.22 28.06 7.11
N PHE A 372 30.39 27.08 6.74
CA PHE A 372 30.83 25.67 6.73
C PHE A 372 31.72 25.41 5.51
N ARG A 373 33.01 25.16 5.75
CA ARG A 373 33.87 24.49 4.76
C ARG A 373 33.55 22.99 4.80
N LYS A 374 33.34 22.38 3.63
CA LYS A 374 33.35 20.91 3.53
C LYS A 374 34.77 20.42 3.80
N ALA A 375 34.92 19.50 4.76
CA ALA A 375 36.01 18.53 4.73
C ALA A 375 35.60 17.42 3.75
N THR A 376 36.56 16.93 2.96
CA THR A 376 36.38 15.76 2.10
C THR A 376 37.13 14.60 2.72
N LEU A 377 36.47 13.45 2.79
CA LEU A 377 37.07 12.12 2.82
C LEU A 377 36.53 11.39 1.58
#